data_AF-A0A1N6MB10-F1
#
_entry.id   AF-A0A1N6MB10-F1
#
_cell.length_a   1.000
_cell.length_b   1.000
_cell.length_c   1.000
_cell.angle_alpha   90.00
_cell.angle_beta   90.00
_cell.angle_gamma   90.00
#
_symmetry.space_group_name_H-M   'P 1'
#
loop_
_entity.id
_entity.type
_entity.pdbx_description
1 polymer ?
#
loop_
_entity_poly.entity_id
_entity_poly.type
_entity_poly.pdbx_seq_one_letter_code
_entity_poly.pdbx_strand_id
1 'polypeptide(L)' 'MEVDVQKLLSELTPKVSRNTQLNLVAASLGRAAENATQVQQQIQTIVVTNSALSSSLIYAIALKSSSS' A
#
# COMPACT_ATOMS: atom_id res chain seq x y z
N MET A 1 -18.15 -36.75 29.75
CA MET A 1 -18.48 -35.81 28.65
C MET A 1 -17.58 -36.20 27.50
N GLU A 2 -18.10 -36.95 26.52
CA GLU A 2 -17.32 -37.31 25.33
C GLU A 2 -17.29 -36.11 24.39
N VAL A 3 -16.08 -35.63 24.09
CA VAL A 3 -15.88 -34.56 23.12
C VAL A 3 -15.98 -35.18 21.73
N ASP A 4 -17.04 -34.84 21.00
CA ASP A 4 -17.19 -35.22 19.60
C ASP A 4 -16.22 -34.41 18.74
N VAL A 5 -15.05 -35.01 18.50
CA VAL A 5 -13.95 -34.42 17.73
C VAL A 5 -14.38 -34.12 16.29
N GLN A 6 -15.27 -34.91 15.69
CA GLN A 6 -15.72 -34.68 14.31
C GLN A 6 -16.63 -33.45 14.23
N LYS A 7 -17.53 -33.31 15.19
CA LYS A 7 -18.39 -32.13 15.26
C LYS A 7 -17.57 -30.87 15.49
N LEU A 8 -16.60 -30.92 16.41
CA LEU A 8 -15.68 -29.81 16.67
C LEU A 8 -14.89 -29.43 15.41
N LEU A 9 -14.35 -30.42 14.69
CA LEU A 9 -13.63 -30.18 13.44
C LEU A 9 -14.54 -29.59 12.36
N SER A 10 -15.79 -30.02 12.24
CA SER A 10 -16.76 -29.49 11.25
C SER A 10 -17.21 -28.06 11.53
N GLU A 11 -17.23 -27.66 12.80
CA GLU A 11 -17.58 -26.31 13.24
C GLU A 11 -16.39 -25.35 13.13
N LEU A 12 -15.17 -25.86 13.33
CA LEU A 12 -13.92 -25.07 13.29
C LEU A 12 -13.29 -25.01 11.89
N THR A 13 -13.61 -25.95 10.98
CA THR A 13 -13.09 -25.89 9.62
C THR A 13 -13.80 -24.82 8.79
N PRO A 14 -13.06 -23.95 8.09
CA PRO A 14 -13.67 -22.94 7.23
C PRO A 14 -14.57 -23.61 6.19
N LYS A 15 -15.88 -23.34 6.22
CA LYS A 15 -16.86 -23.86 5.25
C LYS A 15 -16.71 -23.29 3.84
N VAL A 16 -15.70 -22.46 3.62
CA VAL A 16 -15.47 -21.75 2.37
C VAL A 16 -14.68 -22.66 1.43
N SER A 17 -15.17 -22.84 0.20
CA SER A 17 -14.48 -23.68 -0.78
C SER A 17 -13.05 -23.18 -1.02
N ARG A 18 -12.12 -24.10 -1.28
CA ARG A 18 -10.72 -23.76 -1.61
C ARG A 18 -10.65 -22.72 -2.74
N ASN A 19 -11.50 -22.85 -3.76
CA ASN A 19 -11.57 -21.90 -4.87
C ASN A 19 -11.97 -20.49 -4.41
N THR A 20 -12.91 -20.38 -3.47
CA THR A 20 -13.30 -19.09 -2.89
C THR A 20 -12.14 -18.45 -2.12
N GLN A 21 -11.39 -19.24 -1.35
CA GLN A 21 -10.21 -18.75 -0.64
C GLN A 21 -9.13 -18.26 -1.61
N LEU A 22 -8.84 -19.04 -2.66
CA LEU A 22 -7.88 -18.65 -3.70
C LEU A 22 -8.31 -17.37 -4.43
N ASN A 23 -9.60 -17.22 -4.75
CA ASN A 23 -10.13 -16.02 -5.37
C ASN A 23 -10.03 -14.79 -4.44
N LEU A 24 -10.29 -14.95 -3.15
CA LEU A 24 -10.14 -13.88 -2.16
C LEU A 24 -8.68 -13.45 -2.01
N VAL A 25 -7.76 -14.41 -1.94
CA VAL A 25 -6.32 -14.15 -1.88
C VAL A 25 -5.87 -13.43 -3.16
N ALA A 26 -6.25 -13.92 -4.33
CA ALA A 26 -5.94 -13.27 -5.61
C ALA A 26 -6.48 -11.83 -5.68
N ALA A 27 -7.72 -11.60 -5.26
CA ALA A 27 -8.31 -10.26 -5.20
C ALA A 27 -7.62 -9.35 -4.18
N SER A 28 -7.14 -9.89 -3.06
CA SER A 28 -6.36 -9.13 -2.08
C SER A 28 -4.98 -8.76 -2.61
N LEU A 29 -4.31 -9.67 -3.34
CA LEU A 29 -3.03 -9.40 -4.01
C LEU A 29 -3.19 -8.34 -5.10
N GLY A 30 -4.26 -8.41 -5.90
CA GLY A 30 -4.56 -7.39 -6.91
C GLY A 30 -4.69 -5.99 -6.31
N ARG A 31 -5.50 -5.86 -5.24
CA ARG A 31 -5.64 -4.59 -4.51
C ARG A 31 -4.33 -4.12 -3.87
N ALA A 32 -3.52 -5.02 -3.35
CA ALA A 32 -2.20 -4.67 -2.82
C ALA A 32 -1.26 -4.12 -3.92
N ALA A 33 -1.30 -4.69 -5.13
CA ALA A 33 -0.53 -4.22 -6.27
C ALA A 33 -0.99 -2.83 -6.77
N GLU A 34 -2.31 -2.60 -6.80
CA GLU A 34 -2.90 -1.28 -7.09
C GLU A 34 -2.41 -0.23 -6.09
N ASN A 35 -2.49 -0.55 -4.79
CA ASN A 35 -2.01 0.34 -3.72
C ASN A 35 -0.50 0.62 -3.84
N ALA A 36 0.31 -0.40 -4.12
CA ALA A 36 1.75 -0.23 -4.31
C ALA A 36 2.06 0.71 -5.49
N THR A 37 1.31 0.58 -6.59
CA THR A 37 1.45 1.45 -7.77
C THR A 37 1.06 2.89 -7.43
N GLN A 38 -0.05 3.09 -6.73
CA GLN A 38 -0.50 4.41 -6.29
C GLN A 38 0.53 5.09 -5.37
N VAL A 39 1.07 4.35 -4.39
CA VAL A 39 2.10 4.87 -3.47
C VAL A 39 3.37 5.24 -4.23
N GLN A 40 3.80 4.44 -5.22
CA GLN A 40 4.97 4.79 -6.04
C GLN A 40 4.77 6.10 -6.80
N GLN A 41 3.59 6.34 -7.38
CA GLN A 41 3.27 7.60 -8.07
C GLN A 41 3.28 8.79 -7.10
N GLN A 42 2.74 8.62 -5.90
CA GLN A 42 2.78 9.65 -4.86
C GLN A 42 4.22 9.98 -4.45
N ILE A 43 5.06 8.96 -4.23
CA ILE A 43 6.49 9.15 -3.90
C ILE A 43 7.18 9.94 -5.00
N GLN A 44 6.99 9.57 -6.26
CA GLN A 44 7.61 10.26 -7.39
C GLN A 44 7.18 11.73 -7.45
N THR A 45 5.90 12.00 -7.21
CA THR A 45 5.37 13.37 -7.14
C THR A 45 6.05 14.17 -6.04
N ILE A 46 6.16 13.61 -4.83
CA ILE A 46 6.83 14.27 -3.70
C ILE A 46 8.29 14.58 -4.04
N VAL A 47 9.02 13.64 -4.63
CA VAL A 47 10.43 13.84 -5.00
C VAL A 47 10.57 14.99 -6.00
N VAL A 48 9.75 15.02 -7.06
CA VAL A 48 9.77 16.07 -8.07
C VAL A 48 9.41 17.43 -7.46
N THR A 49 8.33 17.50 -6.69
CA THR A 49 7.88 18.74 -6.04
C THR A 49 8.91 19.26 -5.05
N ASN A 50 9.50 18.41 -4.22
CA ASN A 50 10.54 18.82 -3.25
C ASN A 50 11.81 19.30 -3.96
N SER A 51 12.17 18.67 -5.08
CA SER A 51 13.32 19.10 -5.90
C SER A 51 13.08 20.47 -6.53
N ALA A 52 11.88 20.69 -7.09
CA ALA A 52 11.49 21.97 -7.67
C ALA A 52 11.42 23.09 -6.61
N LEU A 53 10.83 22.80 -5.45
CA LEU A 53 10.74 23.75 -4.33
C LEU A 53 12.11 24.13 -3.80
N SER A 54 12.98 23.14 -3.57
CA SER A 54 14.36 23.38 -3.11
C SER A 54 15.15 24.23 -4.10
N SER A 55 15.03 23.94 -5.40
CA SER A 55 15.68 24.74 -6.45
C SER A 55 15.17 26.17 -6.46
N SER A 56 13.86 26.37 -6.30
CA SER A 56 13.24 27.70 -6.25
C SER A 56 13.68 28.50 -5.03
N LEU A 57 13.78 27.85 -3.86
CA LEU A 57 14.31 28.44 -2.63
C LEU A 57 15.77 28.89 -2.81
N ILE A 58 16.63 28.02 -3.34
CA ILE A 58 18.04 28.34 -3.59
C ILE A 58 18.15 29.54 -4.55
N TYR A 59 17.38 29.54 -5.63
CA TYR A 59 17.35 30.64 -6.59
C TYR A 59 16.90 31.96 -5.94
N ALA A 60 15.83 31.93 -5.13
CA ALA A 60 15.34 33.11 -4.43
C ALA A 60 16.37 33.66 -3.42
N ILE A 61 17.10 32.79 -2.73
CA ILE A 61 18.18 33.18 -1.82
C ILE A 61 19.34 33.81 -2.62
N ALA A 62 19.74 33.20 -3.74
CA ALA A 62 20.80 33.73 -4.58
C ALA A 62 20.49 35.13 -5.12
N LEU A 63 19.27 35.35 -5.62
CA LEU A 63 18.81 36.68 -6.07
C LEU A 63 18.82 37.72 -4.94
N LYS A 64 18.41 37.32 -3.73
CA LYS A 64 18.43 38.21 -2.57
C LYS A 64 19.87 38.54 -2.14
N SER A 65 20.79 37.59 -2.25
CA SER A 65 22.20 37.80 -1.93
C SER A 65 22.93 38.67 -2.97
N SER A 66 22.52 38.62 -4.24
CA SER A 66 23.13 39.43 -5.30
C SER A 66 22.58 40.86 -5.37
N SER A 67 21.53 41.17 -4.59
CA SER A 67 20.91 42.50 -4.52
C SER A 67 21.25 43.29 -3.24
N SER A 68 22.14 42.75 -2.39
CA SER A 68 22.74 43.42 -1.21
C SER A 68 24.20 43.78 -1.45
#